data_AF-A0A3S3QKC1-F1
#
_entry.id   AF-A0A3S3QKC1-F1
#
_cell.length_a   1.000
_cell.length_b   1.000
_cell.length_c   1.000
_cell.angle_alpha   90.00
_cell.angle_beta   90.00
_cell.angle_gamma   90.00
#
_symmetry.space_group_name_H-M   'P 1'
#
loop_
_entity.id
_entity.type
_entity.pdbx_description
1 polymer ?
#
loop_
_entity_poly.entity_id
_entity_poly.type
_entity_poly.pdbx_seq_one_letter_code
_entity_poly.pdbx_strand_id
1 'polypeptide(L)'
;MKKLKKALIIVAIIIAIPLLVILINNLTGLYYNSKYSDVDKGTSSENYTFKKLAIPGIIEYHFDDTAAAVVDINDTIPKEGNDGHLYYDPAQKKIIVETENYVTNPESSIDDKVREYYSIDRNGGINKIDSLPKELLSVKNQLVPFQKWNDDSQVIYMRHFTKQNFHMPSLNPFHGMGNPTGGRPTYYWDGPAYYDVKFNGELLKVKIPCQSGALLFTSDYEYDTGLYYYLLPELDIAFLVYSKTYEPDAVYMIKHK
;
A
#
# COMPACT_ATOMS: atom_id res chain seq x y z
N MET A 1 27.55 -48.31 -3.44
CA MET A 1 27.27 -47.46 -4.64
C MET A 1 25.78 -47.18 -4.88
N LYS A 2 24.87 -48.16 -4.99
CA LYS A 2 23.43 -47.90 -5.27
C LYS A 2 22.74 -47.00 -4.23
N LYS A 3 23.03 -47.19 -2.93
CA LYS A 3 22.47 -46.36 -1.84
C LYS A 3 22.95 -44.91 -1.89
N LEU A 4 24.23 -44.68 -2.13
CA LEU A 4 24.83 -43.35 -2.29
C LEU A 4 24.25 -42.60 -3.50
N LYS A 5 24.10 -43.28 -4.66
CA LYS A 5 23.45 -42.70 -5.84
C LYS A 5 22.01 -42.26 -5.55
N LYS A 6 21.24 -43.09 -4.85
CA LYS A 6 19.86 -42.74 -4.44
C LYS A 6 19.83 -41.52 -3.52
N ALA A 7 20.73 -41.45 -2.53
CA ALA A 7 20.83 -40.30 -1.63
C ALA A 7 21.18 -39.00 -2.38
N LEU A 8 22.13 -39.05 -3.31
CA LEU A 8 22.50 -37.90 -4.14
C LEU A 8 21.33 -37.41 -5.01
N ILE A 9 20.55 -38.33 -5.60
CA ILE A 9 19.36 -37.97 -6.37
C ILE A 9 18.32 -37.26 -5.48
N ILE A 10 18.09 -37.76 -4.26
CA ILE A 10 17.16 -37.14 -3.32
C ILE A 10 17.62 -35.72 -2.96
N VAL A 11 18.90 -35.54 -2.62
CA VAL A 11 19.47 -34.21 -2.31
C VAL A 11 19.34 -33.26 -3.51
N ALA A 12 19.62 -33.73 -4.73
CA ALA A 12 19.47 -32.93 -5.93
C ALA A 12 18.01 -32.49 -6.15
N ILE A 13 17.03 -33.37 -5.93
CA ILE A 13 15.61 -33.03 -6.02
C ILE A 13 15.22 -31.97 -4.98
N ILE A 14 15.67 -32.12 -3.73
CA ILE A 14 15.38 -31.18 -2.64
C ILE A 14 15.92 -29.78 -2.98
N ILE A 15 17.10 -29.69 -3.58
CA ILE A 15 17.70 -28.40 -3.99
C ILE A 15 17.02 -27.84 -5.25
N ALA A 16 16.63 -28.70 -6.20
CA ALA A 16 16.03 -28.27 -7.46
C ALA A 16 14.61 -27.70 -7.30
N ILE A 17 13.79 -28.24 -6.39
CA ILE A 17 12.39 -27.82 -6.22
C ILE A 17 12.28 -26.31 -5.90
N PRO A 18 12.97 -25.75 -4.87
CA PRO A 18 12.93 -24.32 -4.60
C PRO A 18 13.34 -23.45 -5.79
N LEU A 19 14.40 -23.86 -6.50
CA LEU A 19 14.89 -23.14 -7.68
C LEU A 19 13.86 -23.14 -8.82
N LEU A 20 13.20 -24.28 -9.06
CA LEU A 20 12.13 -24.38 -10.05
C LEU A 20 10.91 -23.53 -9.67
N VAL A 21 10.52 -23.51 -8.40
CA VAL A 21 9.41 -22.68 -7.91
C VAL A 21 9.71 -21.19 -8.11
N ILE A 22 10.92 -20.74 -7.75
CA ILE A 22 11.35 -19.35 -7.96
C ILE A 22 11.43 -19.03 -9.46
N LEU A 23 11.93 -19.95 -10.29
CA LEU A 23 11.98 -19.76 -11.73
C LEU A 23 10.58 -19.59 -12.33
N ILE A 24 9.64 -20.47 -11.98
CA ILE A 24 8.23 -20.36 -12.42
C ILE A 24 7.63 -19.04 -11.96
N ASN A 25 7.84 -18.67 -10.69
CA ASN A 25 7.35 -17.40 -10.14
C ASN A 25 7.85 -16.18 -10.93
N ASN A 26 9.14 -16.16 -11.30
CA ASN A 26 9.74 -15.09 -12.09
C ASN A 26 9.24 -15.07 -13.55
N LEU A 27 9.09 -16.24 -14.18
CA LEU A 27 8.52 -16.33 -15.54
C LEU A 27 7.08 -15.82 -15.57
N THR A 28 6.27 -16.17 -14.56
CA THR A 28 4.92 -15.62 -14.38
C THR A 28 4.98 -14.11 -14.17
N GLY A 29 5.92 -13.61 -13.37
CA GLY A 29 6.15 -12.16 -13.19
C GLY A 29 6.44 -11.42 -14.50
N LEU A 30 7.25 -12.00 -15.40
CA LEU A 30 7.52 -11.41 -16.73
C LEU A 30 6.25 -11.28 -17.58
N TYR A 31 5.36 -12.27 -17.53
CA TYR A 31 4.06 -12.19 -18.19
C TYR A 31 3.22 -11.03 -17.64
N TYR A 32 3.13 -10.89 -16.32
CA TYR A 32 2.37 -9.82 -15.69
C TYR A 32 2.98 -8.43 -15.89
N ASN A 33 4.31 -8.31 -15.95
CA ASN A 33 5.00 -7.04 -16.24
C ASN A 33 4.55 -6.37 -17.54
N SER A 34 4.16 -7.15 -18.55
CA SER A 34 3.66 -6.61 -19.82
C SER A 34 2.22 -6.13 -19.77
N LYS A 35 1.45 -6.50 -18.74
CA LYS A 35 0.00 -6.28 -18.63
C LYS A 35 -0.40 -5.25 -17.58
N TYR A 36 0.52 -4.87 -16.70
CA TYR A 36 0.25 -4.01 -15.55
C TYR A 36 1.18 -2.81 -15.60
N SER A 37 0.61 -1.62 -15.43
CA SER A 37 1.38 -0.38 -15.39
C SER A 37 2.04 -0.20 -14.03
N ASP A 38 3.24 0.39 -14.02
CA ASP A 38 3.85 0.88 -12.77
C ASP A 38 2.90 1.88 -12.10
N VAL A 39 2.72 1.76 -10.78
CA VAL A 39 1.81 2.61 -9.99
C VAL A 39 2.02 4.11 -10.23
N ASP A 40 3.28 4.56 -10.32
CA ASP A 40 3.60 5.97 -10.53
C ASP A 40 3.33 6.47 -11.95
N LYS A 41 3.24 5.58 -12.95
CA LYS A 41 2.87 5.96 -14.33
C LYS A 41 1.37 6.11 -14.49
N GLY A 42 0.59 5.63 -13.54
CA GLY A 42 -0.85 5.55 -13.63
C GLY A 42 -1.34 4.46 -14.59
N THR A 43 -2.65 4.27 -14.61
CA THR A 43 -3.33 3.36 -15.53
C THR A 43 -4.72 3.89 -15.86
N SER A 44 -5.39 3.33 -16.85
CA SER A 44 -6.74 3.71 -17.21
C SER A 44 -7.50 2.53 -17.76
N SER A 45 -8.80 2.51 -17.50
CA SER A 45 -9.75 1.59 -18.10
C SER A 45 -10.55 2.31 -19.19
N GLU A 46 -11.78 1.92 -19.47
CA GLU A 46 -12.63 2.58 -20.46
C GLU A 46 -13.04 3.98 -19.98
N ASN A 47 -13.63 4.07 -18.79
CA ASN A 47 -14.16 5.33 -18.25
C ASN A 47 -13.34 5.93 -17.11
N TYR A 48 -12.40 5.18 -16.52
CA TYR A 48 -11.68 5.63 -15.33
C TYR A 48 -10.18 5.79 -15.56
N THR A 49 -9.57 6.66 -14.74
CA THR A 49 -8.12 6.85 -14.65
C THR A 49 -7.67 6.65 -13.23
N PHE A 50 -6.50 6.03 -13.06
CA PHE A 50 -5.75 5.88 -11.82
C PHE A 50 -4.47 6.70 -11.99
N LYS A 51 -4.26 7.72 -11.15
CA LYS A 51 -3.09 8.61 -11.25
C LYS A 51 -2.58 9.00 -9.87
N LYS A 52 -1.26 9.18 -9.77
CA LYS A 52 -0.61 9.73 -8.57
C LYS A 52 -1.00 11.21 -8.41
N LEU A 53 -1.27 11.60 -7.17
CA LEU A 53 -1.46 12.99 -6.77
C LEU A 53 -0.15 13.55 -6.22
N ALA A 54 0.21 14.75 -6.65
CA ALA A 54 1.41 15.45 -6.20
C ALA A 54 1.11 16.28 -4.93
N ILE A 55 0.85 15.60 -3.83
CA ILE A 55 0.60 16.23 -2.53
C ILE A 55 1.95 16.63 -1.92
N PRO A 56 2.16 17.90 -1.55
CA PRO A 56 3.41 18.31 -0.91
C PRO A 56 3.54 17.76 0.52
N GLY A 57 4.76 17.39 0.92
CA GLY A 57 5.07 16.93 2.27
C GLY A 57 4.88 15.44 2.51
N ILE A 58 5.05 15.05 3.77
CA ILE A 58 4.88 13.66 4.23
C ILE A 58 3.47 13.51 4.76
N ILE A 59 2.69 12.59 4.20
CA ILE A 59 1.33 12.34 4.66
C ILE A 59 1.38 11.57 5.96
N GLU A 60 0.56 11.99 6.93
CA GLU A 60 0.46 11.31 8.21
C GLU A 60 -0.69 10.30 8.23
N TYR A 61 -0.44 9.15 8.88
CA TYR A 61 -1.50 8.25 9.30
C TYR A 61 -1.95 8.63 10.70
N HIS A 62 -3.22 8.97 10.86
CA HIS A 62 -3.76 9.31 12.16
C HIS A 62 -4.32 8.06 12.83
N PHE A 63 -3.82 7.77 14.03
CA PHE A 63 -4.44 6.88 14.99
C PHE A 63 -5.32 7.73 15.91
N ASP A 64 -6.58 7.34 16.10
CA ASP A 64 -7.61 8.17 16.71
C ASP A 64 -7.31 8.52 18.19
N ASP A 65 -7.01 9.80 18.48
CA ASP A 65 -7.28 10.44 19.79
C ASP A 65 -7.56 11.96 19.70
N THR A 66 -7.60 12.56 18.49
CA THR A 66 -7.85 14.01 18.35
C THR A 66 -8.65 14.38 17.10
N ALA A 67 -9.84 14.95 17.34
CA ALA A 67 -10.43 16.09 16.62
C ALA A 67 -11.44 15.91 15.46
N ALA A 68 -12.03 14.73 15.20
CA ALA A 68 -13.10 14.62 14.20
C ALA A 68 -14.35 13.86 14.69
N ALA A 69 -15.53 14.50 14.59
CA ALA A 69 -16.80 13.86 14.88
C ALA A 69 -17.20 12.92 13.72
N VAL A 70 -17.54 11.67 14.06
CA VAL A 70 -17.95 10.62 13.13
C VAL A 70 -19.35 10.91 12.57
N VAL A 71 -19.47 11.01 11.24
CA VAL A 71 -20.76 10.91 10.54
C VAL A 71 -20.60 9.82 9.48
N ASP A 72 -21.37 8.75 9.67
CA ASP A 72 -21.46 7.63 8.76
C ASP A 72 -22.40 8.02 7.60
N ILE A 73 -21.88 8.00 6.36
CA ILE A 73 -22.66 8.34 5.16
C ILE A 73 -23.71 7.24 4.85
N ASN A 74 -23.67 6.09 5.56
CA ASN A 74 -24.58 4.95 5.35
C ASN A 74 -25.28 4.42 6.63
N ASP A 75 -25.26 5.17 7.72
CA ASP A 75 -26.15 5.01 8.89
C ASP A 75 -26.27 3.56 9.47
N THR A 76 -25.16 2.84 9.71
CA THR A 76 -25.17 1.60 10.52
C THR A 76 -23.84 1.32 11.25
N ILE A 77 -23.62 2.00 12.39
CA ILE A 77 -22.90 1.63 13.67
C ILE A 77 -21.59 0.78 13.58
N PRO A 78 -20.48 1.07 14.32
CA PRO A 78 -20.34 1.89 15.54
C PRO A 78 -19.27 3.01 15.51
N LYS A 79 -19.38 3.87 16.54
CA LYS A 79 -18.38 4.85 17.00
C LYS A 79 -17.12 4.16 17.58
N GLU A 80 -16.24 3.58 16.77
CA GLU A 80 -14.90 3.18 17.22
C GLU A 80 -13.87 3.32 16.09
N GLY A 81 -12.89 4.22 16.27
CA GLY A 81 -11.61 4.29 15.54
C GLY A 81 -11.65 4.91 14.14
N ASN A 82 -11.38 6.21 14.05
CA ASN A 82 -11.21 6.99 12.81
C ASN A 82 -9.79 6.89 12.21
N ASP A 83 -9.20 5.71 12.12
CA ASP A 83 -7.81 5.60 11.67
C ASP A 83 -7.69 5.72 10.13
N GLY A 84 -6.91 6.68 9.65
CA GLY A 84 -6.78 6.91 8.21
C GLY A 84 -5.86 8.06 7.82
N HIS A 85 -5.63 8.19 6.51
CA HIS A 85 -4.84 9.27 5.92
C HIS A 85 -5.70 10.41 5.38
N LEU A 86 -7.01 10.19 5.19
CA LEU A 86 -7.89 11.07 4.43
C LEU A 86 -9.12 11.47 5.23
N TYR A 87 -9.49 12.74 5.15
CA TYR A 87 -10.73 13.30 5.68
C TYR A 87 -11.64 13.76 4.55
N TYR A 88 -12.94 13.75 4.79
CA TYR A 88 -13.98 14.23 3.88
C TYR A 88 -14.69 15.43 4.50
N ASP A 89 -14.73 16.53 3.74
CA ASP A 89 -15.55 17.70 4.04
C ASP A 89 -16.89 17.55 3.28
N PRO A 90 -17.99 17.19 3.97
CA PRO A 90 -19.29 17.00 3.32
C PRO A 90 -19.90 18.32 2.82
N ALA A 91 -19.57 19.46 3.42
CA ALA A 91 -20.11 20.76 3.03
C ALA A 91 -19.53 21.22 1.69
N GLN A 92 -18.22 21.01 1.49
CA GLN A 92 -17.54 21.36 0.23
C GLN A 92 -17.42 20.19 -0.75
N LYS A 93 -17.74 18.98 -0.32
CA LYS A 93 -17.55 17.73 -1.08
C LYS A 93 -16.10 17.56 -1.56
N LYS A 94 -15.15 17.80 -0.66
CA LYS A 94 -13.70 17.74 -0.91
C LYS A 94 -13.04 16.76 0.03
N ILE A 95 -11.90 16.24 -0.39
CA ILE A 95 -11.03 15.42 0.46
C ILE A 95 -9.93 16.28 1.02
N ILE A 96 -9.66 16.14 2.30
CA ILE A 96 -8.59 16.83 3.00
C ILE A 96 -7.55 15.79 3.39
N VAL A 97 -6.28 16.14 3.20
CA VAL A 97 -5.13 15.37 3.64
C VAL A 97 -4.27 16.26 4.54
N GLU A 98 -3.82 15.71 5.66
CA GLU A 98 -2.84 16.34 6.54
C GLU A 98 -1.44 15.86 6.14
N THR A 99 -0.50 16.80 6.18
CA THR A 99 0.89 16.56 5.80
C THR A 99 1.82 17.26 6.78
N GLU A 100 2.98 16.66 7.05
CA GLU A 100 4.07 17.26 7.78
C GLU A 100 5.22 17.63 6.84
N ASN A 101 5.73 18.85 7.01
CA ASN A 101 6.94 19.34 6.37
C ASN A 101 7.97 19.73 7.43
N TYR A 102 9.24 19.42 7.17
CA TYR A 102 10.36 19.84 8.01
C TYR A 102 10.94 21.14 7.47
N VAL A 103 10.97 22.16 8.32
CA VAL A 103 11.53 23.47 7.99
C VAL A 103 12.82 23.63 8.76
N THR A 104 13.92 23.79 8.04
CA THR A 104 15.22 24.05 8.66
C THR A 104 15.22 25.41 9.32
N ASN A 105 15.31 25.40 10.65
CA ASN A 105 15.43 26.59 11.44
C ASN A 105 16.92 26.96 11.55
N PRO A 106 17.37 28.09 10.96
CA PRO A 106 18.79 28.45 10.96
C PRO A 106 19.37 28.75 12.35
N GLU A 107 18.53 28.92 13.37
CA GLU A 107 18.94 29.17 14.77
C GLU A 107 18.92 27.89 15.63
N SER A 108 18.46 26.77 15.09
CA SER A 108 18.31 25.49 15.79
C SER A 108 19.01 24.38 15.01
N SER A 109 19.57 23.39 15.71
CA SER A 109 20.10 22.17 15.08
C SER A 109 19.01 21.12 14.79
N ILE A 110 17.75 21.45 15.06
CA ILE A 110 16.58 20.59 14.91
C ILE A 110 15.62 21.29 13.95
N ASP A 111 15.22 20.58 12.90
CA ASP A 111 14.20 21.07 11.96
C ASP A 111 12.85 21.20 12.68
N ASP A 112 12.15 22.32 12.45
CA ASP A 112 10.81 22.53 12.97
C ASP A 112 9.80 21.78 12.12
N LYS A 113 8.84 21.10 12.77
CA LYS A 113 7.73 20.43 12.10
C LYS A 113 6.60 21.41 11.84
N VAL A 114 6.19 21.53 10.59
CA VAL A 114 5.04 22.35 10.18
C VAL A 114 3.97 21.42 9.60
N ARG A 115 2.78 21.47 10.21
CA ARG A 115 1.60 20.78 9.71
C ARG A 115 0.89 21.64 8.68
N GLU A 116 0.56 21.02 7.56
CA GLU A 116 -0.14 21.65 6.45
C GLU A 116 -1.29 20.76 6.00
N TYR A 117 -2.35 21.41 5.53
CA TYR A 117 -3.55 20.74 5.07
C TYR A 117 -3.77 21.05 3.60
N TYR A 118 -4.11 20.01 2.84
CA TYR A 118 -4.41 20.14 1.42
C TYR A 118 -5.79 19.60 1.11
N SER A 119 -6.57 20.37 0.36
CA SER A 119 -7.83 19.93 -0.22
C SER A 119 -7.62 19.36 -1.63
N ILE A 120 -8.27 18.24 -1.91
CA ILE A 120 -8.28 17.54 -3.18
C ILE A 120 -9.69 17.65 -3.76
N ASP A 121 -9.79 18.24 -4.94
CA ASP A 121 -11.05 18.33 -5.67
C ASP A 121 -11.36 17.06 -6.49
N ARG A 122 -12.57 17.01 -7.08
CA ARG A 122 -13.03 15.86 -7.87
C ARG A 122 -12.18 15.57 -9.12
N ASN A 123 -11.41 16.54 -9.58
CA ASN A 123 -10.53 16.41 -10.72
C ASN A 123 -9.10 16.02 -10.33
N GLY A 124 -8.80 15.93 -9.03
CA GLY A 124 -7.45 15.71 -8.50
C GLY A 124 -6.63 16.98 -8.36
N GLY A 125 -7.25 18.16 -8.46
CA GLY A 125 -6.60 19.43 -8.15
C GLY A 125 -6.34 19.56 -6.66
N ILE A 126 -5.14 20.00 -6.29
CA ILE A 126 -4.65 20.06 -4.91
C ILE A 126 -4.47 21.53 -4.53
N ASN A 127 -5.11 21.96 -3.45
CA ASN A 127 -5.04 23.33 -2.95
C ASN A 127 -4.75 23.34 -1.45
N LYS A 128 -3.71 24.06 -1.03
CA LYS A 128 -3.42 24.29 0.38
C LYS A 128 -4.58 25.03 1.05
N ILE A 129 -4.91 24.65 2.28
CA ILE A 129 -5.91 25.34 3.10
C ILE A 129 -5.28 25.77 4.42
N ASP A 130 -5.65 26.95 4.90
CA ASP A 130 -5.03 27.56 6.09
C ASP A 130 -5.66 27.05 7.40
N SER A 131 -6.85 26.47 7.33
CA SER A 131 -7.58 25.97 8.49
C SER A 131 -8.46 24.78 8.14
N LEU A 132 -8.50 23.78 9.02
CA LEU A 132 -9.43 22.66 8.91
C LEU A 132 -10.89 23.13 9.00
N PRO A 133 -11.79 22.61 8.13
CA PRO A 133 -13.22 22.76 8.31
C PRO A 133 -13.68 22.26 9.69
N LYS A 134 -14.75 22.86 10.22
CA LYS A 134 -15.30 22.50 11.55
C LYS A 134 -15.87 21.09 11.60
N GLU A 135 -16.35 20.58 10.46
CA GLU A 135 -16.97 19.27 10.34
C GLU A 135 -16.19 18.48 9.28
N LEU A 136 -15.39 17.52 9.74
CA LEU A 136 -14.63 16.61 8.92
C LEU A 136 -14.92 15.19 9.32
N LEU A 137 -15.01 14.31 8.32
CA LEU A 137 -15.28 12.90 8.49
C LEU A 137 -14.04 12.11 8.08
N SER A 138 -13.50 11.26 8.95
CA SER A 138 -12.41 10.37 8.55
C SER A 138 -12.93 9.36 7.52
N VAL A 139 -12.21 9.18 6.42
CA VAL A 139 -12.59 8.20 5.40
C VAL A 139 -12.06 6.84 5.82
N LYS A 140 -12.96 5.88 6.01
CA LYS A 140 -12.61 4.52 6.44
C LYS A 140 -11.80 3.78 5.37
N ASN A 141 -10.68 3.18 5.77
CA ASN A 141 -9.97 2.23 4.92
C ASN A 141 -10.79 0.94 4.75
N GLN A 142 -10.96 0.46 3.52
CA GLN A 142 -11.72 -0.76 3.23
C GLN A 142 -10.88 -2.05 3.26
N LEU A 143 -9.56 -1.97 3.39
CA LEU A 143 -8.66 -3.15 3.37
C LEU A 143 -8.34 -3.74 4.76
N VAL A 144 -8.92 -3.20 5.83
CA VAL A 144 -8.58 -3.55 7.24
C VAL A 144 -9.53 -4.60 7.82
N PRO A 145 -9.09 -5.47 8.75
CA PRO A 145 -7.70 -5.72 9.17
C PRO A 145 -7.04 -6.94 8.50
N PHE A 146 -7.79 -7.79 7.78
CA PHE A 146 -7.26 -9.01 7.15
C PHE A 146 -7.74 -9.11 5.70
N GLN A 147 -6.91 -8.62 4.78
CA GLN A 147 -7.20 -8.70 3.35
C GLN A 147 -6.84 -10.08 2.80
N LYS A 148 -7.81 -10.73 2.13
CA LYS A 148 -7.55 -11.94 1.34
C LYS A 148 -7.01 -11.54 -0.03
N TRP A 149 -5.71 -11.31 -0.11
CA TRP A 149 -5.11 -10.76 -1.33
C TRP A 149 -5.33 -11.62 -2.56
N ASN A 150 -5.45 -12.94 -2.44
CA ASN A 150 -5.69 -13.81 -3.59
C ASN A 150 -7.19 -14.01 -3.95
N ASP A 151 -8.11 -13.41 -3.20
CA ASP A 151 -9.56 -13.52 -3.45
C ASP A 151 -10.00 -12.53 -4.52
N ASP A 152 -10.35 -13.05 -5.71
CA ASP A 152 -10.72 -12.24 -6.86
C ASP A 152 -12.08 -11.54 -6.70
N SER A 153 -12.85 -11.80 -5.66
CA SER A 153 -14.10 -11.08 -5.36
C SER A 153 -13.85 -9.72 -4.72
N GLN A 154 -12.68 -9.50 -4.12
CA GLN A 154 -12.32 -8.28 -3.41
C GLN A 154 -12.19 -7.06 -4.34
N VAL A 155 -12.36 -5.86 -3.79
CA VAL A 155 -12.19 -4.59 -4.52
C VAL A 155 -10.76 -4.42 -5.01
N ILE A 156 -9.80 -4.82 -4.18
CA ILE A 156 -8.39 -4.92 -4.55
C ILE A 156 -7.94 -6.34 -4.25
N TYR A 157 -7.40 -6.98 -5.26
CA TYR A 157 -6.79 -8.29 -5.11
C TYR A 157 -5.53 -8.40 -5.94
N MET A 158 -4.60 -9.17 -5.43
CA MET A 158 -3.30 -9.45 -6.00
C MET A 158 -3.39 -10.70 -6.86
N ARG A 159 -3.11 -10.53 -8.15
CA ARG A 159 -3.03 -11.64 -9.11
C ARG A 159 -1.75 -12.45 -8.93
N HIS A 160 -0.65 -11.77 -8.61
CA HIS A 160 0.66 -12.39 -8.50
C HIS A 160 1.62 -11.51 -7.71
N PHE A 161 2.58 -12.13 -7.02
CA PHE A 161 3.72 -11.48 -6.39
C PHE A 161 5.00 -12.12 -6.93
N THR A 162 5.92 -11.31 -7.47
CA THR A 162 7.20 -11.80 -7.97
C THR A 162 8.28 -11.72 -6.90
N LYS A 163 8.85 -12.86 -6.56
CA LYS A 163 9.95 -13.03 -5.60
C LYS A 163 11.27 -12.68 -6.29
N GLN A 164 11.63 -11.39 -6.32
CA GLN A 164 12.84 -10.91 -7.00
C GLN A 164 14.08 -10.95 -6.10
N ASN A 165 14.05 -10.22 -4.98
CA ASN A 165 15.20 -10.09 -4.09
C ASN A 165 14.90 -10.73 -2.75
N PHE A 166 15.77 -11.64 -2.30
CA PHE A 166 15.64 -12.25 -1.00
C PHE A 166 16.59 -11.59 0.00
N HIS A 167 16.01 -11.06 1.07
CA HIS A 167 16.73 -10.40 2.15
C HIS A 167 16.82 -11.34 3.34
N MET A 168 18.01 -11.49 3.90
CA MET A 168 18.27 -12.24 5.14
C MET A 168 19.21 -11.46 6.07
N PRO A 169 18.82 -10.25 6.52
CA PRO A 169 19.67 -9.41 7.37
C PRO A 169 20.14 -10.12 8.65
N SER A 170 19.35 -11.05 9.21
CA SER A 170 19.74 -11.83 10.41
C SER A 170 20.90 -12.79 10.20
N LEU A 171 21.22 -13.17 8.96
CA LEU A 171 22.36 -14.04 8.66
C LEU A 171 23.65 -13.25 8.45
N ASN A 172 23.60 -11.91 8.50
CA ASN A 172 24.78 -11.07 8.43
C ASN A 172 25.34 -10.83 9.86
N PRO A 173 26.48 -11.45 10.22
CA PRO A 173 27.07 -11.30 11.55
C PRO A 173 27.58 -9.86 11.85
N PHE A 174 27.63 -8.99 10.84
CA PHE A 174 28.07 -7.60 10.95
C PHE A 174 26.91 -6.59 11.02
N HIS A 175 25.65 -7.03 10.96
CA HIS A 175 24.49 -6.13 10.95
C HIS A 175 24.07 -5.61 12.34
N GLY A 176 24.86 -5.92 13.38
CA GLY A 176 24.54 -5.58 14.77
C GLY A 176 23.43 -6.47 15.35
N MET A 177 23.44 -6.66 16.66
CA MET A 177 22.29 -7.21 17.38
C MET A 177 21.19 -6.15 17.36
N GLY A 178 20.33 -6.17 16.34
CA GLY A 178 19.19 -5.27 16.22
C GLY A 178 18.20 -5.40 17.39
N ASN A 179 17.49 -4.30 17.66
CA ASN A 179 16.58 -4.10 18.78
C ASN A 179 15.61 -5.30 18.99
N PRO A 180 15.56 -5.93 20.19
CA PRO A 180 14.71 -7.10 20.47
C PRO A 180 13.19 -6.84 20.43
N THR A 181 12.75 -5.59 20.18
CA THR A 181 11.33 -5.21 20.15
C THR A 181 10.71 -5.16 18.74
N GLY A 182 11.47 -5.40 17.66
CA GLY A 182 10.97 -5.33 16.29
C GLY A 182 10.37 -6.66 15.80
N GLY A 183 9.05 -6.82 15.86
CA GLY A 183 8.32 -8.03 15.45
C GLY A 183 8.22 -8.30 13.94
N ARG A 184 9.25 -8.01 13.14
CA ARG A 184 9.26 -8.28 11.68
C ARG A 184 10.03 -9.57 11.37
N PRO A 185 9.62 -10.33 10.32
CA PRO A 185 10.40 -11.45 9.82
C PRO A 185 11.83 -11.03 9.53
N THR A 186 12.80 -11.81 10.00
CA THR A 186 14.22 -11.52 9.80
C THR A 186 14.73 -11.86 8.39
N TYR A 187 13.83 -12.37 7.55
CA TYR A 187 14.00 -12.60 6.14
C TYR A 187 12.71 -12.22 5.41
N TYR A 188 12.83 -11.73 4.17
CA TYR A 188 11.68 -11.40 3.35
C TYR A 188 12.07 -11.37 1.87
N TRP A 189 11.09 -11.56 1.01
CA TRP A 189 11.20 -11.29 -0.42
C TRP A 189 10.69 -9.90 -0.74
N ASP A 190 11.42 -9.18 -1.59
CA ASP A 190 10.99 -7.95 -2.24
C ASP A 190 10.71 -8.18 -3.72
N GLY A 191 9.67 -7.53 -4.23
CA GLY A 191 9.41 -7.46 -5.65
C GLY A 191 8.05 -6.86 -6.00
N PRO A 192 7.67 -6.86 -7.28
CA PRO A 192 6.39 -6.32 -7.72
C PRO A 192 5.24 -7.28 -7.40
N ALA A 193 4.17 -6.71 -6.82
CA ALA A 193 2.85 -7.30 -6.77
C ALA A 193 1.95 -6.67 -7.85
N TYR A 194 1.12 -7.50 -8.47
CA TYR A 194 0.23 -7.12 -9.57
C TYR A 194 -1.20 -7.14 -9.07
N TYR A 195 -1.80 -5.96 -8.96
CA TYR A 195 -3.14 -5.76 -8.42
C TYR A 195 -4.13 -5.44 -9.53
N ASP A 196 -5.28 -6.12 -9.46
CA ASP A 196 -6.48 -5.72 -10.16
C ASP A 196 -7.32 -4.90 -9.18
N VAL A 197 -7.52 -3.62 -9.49
CA VAL A 197 -8.39 -2.72 -8.72
C VAL A 197 -9.72 -2.60 -9.43
N LYS A 198 -10.78 -3.11 -8.80
CA LYS A 198 -12.15 -3.05 -9.30
C LYS A 198 -12.77 -1.71 -8.91
N PHE A 199 -13.22 -0.96 -9.91
CA PHE A 199 -13.94 0.29 -9.69
C PHE A 199 -15.11 0.39 -10.66
N ASN A 200 -16.33 0.44 -10.13
CA ASN A 200 -17.58 0.48 -10.91
C ASN A 200 -17.67 -0.51 -12.07
N GLY A 201 -17.27 -1.76 -11.81
CA GLY A 201 -17.31 -2.84 -12.81
C GLY A 201 -16.13 -2.85 -13.78
N GLU A 202 -15.24 -1.87 -13.74
CA GLU A 202 -14.02 -1.83 -14.54
C GLU A 202 -12.79 -2.29 -13.74
N LEU A 203 -11.76 -2.73 -14.45
CA LEU A 203 -10.50 -3.21 -13.88
C LEU A 203 -9.34 -2.27 -14.23
N LEU A 204 -8.74 -1.69 -13.20
CA LEU A 204 -7.50 -0.91 -13.29
C LEU A 204 -6.34 -1.81 -12.85
N LYS A 205 -5.42 -2.08 -13.78
CA LYS A 205 -4.30 -3.00 -13.58
C LYS A 205 -3.04 -2.25 -13.19
N VAL A 206 -2.59 -2.46 -11.97
CA VAL A 206 -1.47 -1.71 -11.38
C VAL A 206 -0.44 -2.63 -10.75
N LYS A 207 0.83 -2.27 -10.92
CA LYS A 207 1.98 -2.96 -10.34
C LYS A 207 2.58 -2.10 -9.25
N ILE A 208 2.60 -2.63 -8.02
CA ILE A 208 3.05 -1.93 -6.82
C ILE A 208 4.15 -2.77 -6.14
N PRO A 209 5.26 -2.19 -5.67
CA PRO A 209 6.24 -2.93 -4.88
C PRO A 209 5.61 -3.48 -3.59
N CYS A 210 5.97 -4.69 -3.21
CA CYS A 210 5.41 -5.41 -2.07
C CYS A 210 6.51 -6.25 -1.41
N GLN A 211 6.35 -6.55 -0.13
CA GLN A 211 7.23 -7.47 0.59
C GLN A 211 6.46 -8.71 1.02
N SER A 212 7.16 -9.83 1.13
CA SER A 212 6.58 -11.05 1.69
C SER A 212 7.53 -11.75 2.66
N GLY A 213 7.01 -12.07 3.85
CA GLY A 213 7.72 -12.85 4.87
C GLY A 213 7.78 -14.36 4.60
N ALA A 214 7.19 -14.86 3.50
CA ALA A 214 7.14 -16.28 3.21
C ALA A 214 8.35 -16.77 2.40
N LEU A 215 8.96 -17.89 2.77
CA LEU A 215 10.17 -18.38 2.10
C LEU A 215 9.93 -18.82 0.64
N LEU A 216 8.85 -19.57 0.36
CA LEU A 216 8.55 -20.13 -0.98
C LEU A 216 7.07 -20.00 -1.33
N PHE A 217 6.22 -20.59 -0.50
CA PHE A 217 4.76 -20.54 -0.66
C PHE A 217 4.22 -19.42 0.21
N THR A 218 3.44 -18.54 -0.40
CA THR A 218 2.87 -17.38 0.28
C THR A 218 1.41 -17.62 0.62
N SER A 219 1.04 -17.17 1.81
CA SER A 219 -0.33 -17.03 2.27
C SER A 219 -0.68 -15.54 2.41
N ASP A 220 -1.97 -15.22 2.41
CA ASP A 220 -2.43 -13.82 2.37
C ASP A 220 -1.90 -12.97 3.54
N TYR A 221 -1.70 -13.56 4.72
CA TYR A 221 -1.22 -12.84 5.90
C TYR A 221 0.30 -12.57 5.90
N GLU A 222 1.05 -13.10 4.94
CA GLU A 222 2.50 -12.96 4.87
C GLU A 222 2.94 -11.78 3.99
N TYR A 223 2.00 -11.04 3.41
CA TYR A 223 2.28 -9.88 2.59
C TYR A 223 2.26 -8.59 3.41
N ASP A 224 3.32 -7.80 3.27
CA ASP A 224 3.37 -6.41 3.71
C ASP A 224 3.20 -5.53 2.47
N THR A 225 1.95 -5.12 2.22
CA THR A 225 1.58 -4.38 1.00
C THR A 225 1.61 -2.87 1.19
N GLY A 226 1.48 -2.39 2.43
CA GLY A 226 1.35 -0.97 2.72
C GLY A 226 0.15 -0.28 2.05
N LEU A 227 -0.86 -1.04 1.61
CA LEU A 227 -2.00 -0.50 0.84
C LEU A 227 -3.17 -0.13 1.75
N TYR A 228 -3.73 1.06 1.48
CA TYR A 228 -4.96 1.55 2.07
C TYR A 228 -5.88 2.01 0.95
N TYR A 229 -7.17 1.68 1.03
CA TYR A 229 -8.14 2.02 0.00
C TYR A 229 -9.35 2.73 0.60
N TYR A 230 -9.71 3.86 -0.01
CA TYR A 230 -10.74 4.76 0.47
C TYR A 230 -11.74 5.02 -0.66
N LEU A 231 -13.02 4.72 -0.44
CA LEU A 231 -14.07 4.87 -1.45
C LEU A 231 -15.00 6.03 -1.09
N LEU A 232 -15.33 6.86 -2.07
CA LEU A 232 -16.31 7.95 -1.95
C LEU A 232 -17.41 7.75 -2.99
N PRO A 233 -18.44 6.95 -2.66
CA PRO A 233 -19.44 6.54 -3.65
C PRO A 233 -20.25 7.72 -4.20
N GLU A 234 -20.53 8.74 -3.38
CA GLU A 234 -21.27 9.93 -3.83
C GLU A 234 -20.55 10.77 -4.89
N LEU A 235 -19.22 10.64 -4.95
CA LEU A 235 -18.38 11.44 -5.85
C LEU A 235 -17.87 10.64 -7.04
N ASP A 236 -18.15 9.35 -7.08
CA ASP A 236 -17.60 8.43 -8.07
C ASP A 236 -16.06 8.43 -8.11
N ILE A 237 -15.46 8.49 -6.92
CA ILE A 237 -14.00 8.58 -6.72
C ILE A 237 -13.55 7.55 -5.69
N ALA A 238 -12.35 7.02 -5.88
CA ALA A 238 -11.62 6.30 -4.84
C ALA A 238 -10.18 6.79 -4.72
N PHE A 239 -9.57 6.54 -3.58
CA PHE A 239 -8.16 6.80 -3.31
C PHE A 239 -7.47 5.51 -2.90
N LEU A 240 -6.25 5.32 -3.39
CA LEU A 240 -5.32 4.31 -2.92
C LEU A 240 -4.15 5.06 -2.29
N VAL A 241 -3.84 4.75 -1.03
CA VAL A 241 -2.63 5.22 -0.36
C VAL A 241 -1.67 4.04 -0.27
N TYR A 242 -0.43 4.26 -0.67
CA TYR A 242 0.65 3.29 -0.59
C TYR A 242 1.73 3.80 0.36
N SER A 243 1.86 3.13 1.50
CA SER A 243 2.89 3.38 2.50
C SER A 243 4.02 2.39 2.33
N LYS A 244 5.17 2.88 1.87
CA LYS A 244 6.36 2.05 1.71
C LYS A 244 7.31 2.33 2.86
N THR A 245 7.87 1.26 3.45
CA THR A 245 8.81 1.40 4.57
C THR A 245 9.95 2.38 4.20
N TYR A 246 10.14 3.42 5.02
CA TYR A 246 11.16 4.48 4.86
C TYR A 246 10.95 5.45 3.68
N GLU A 247 9.80 5.45 3.03
CA GLU A 247 9.45 6.43 2.01
C GLU A 247 8.16 7.17 2.41
N PRO A 248 7.98 8.44 2.01
CA PRO A 248 6.71 9.13 2.21
C PRO A 248 5.57 8.40 1.50
N ASP A 249 4.41 8.37 2.13
CA ASP A 249 3.23 7.74 1.55
C ASP A 249 2.85 8.42 0.23
N ALA A 250 2.37 7.62 -0.72
CA ALA A 250 1.91 8.10 -2.02
C ALA A 250 0.40 7.94 -2.14
N VAL A 251 -0.28 9.00 -2.55
CA VAL A 251 -1.73 8.98 -2.82
C VAL A 251 -1.97 8.87 -4.32
N TYR A 252 -2.86 7.96 -4.67
CA TYR A 252 -3.35 7.77 -6.02
C TYR A 252 -4.87 7.94 -6.02
N MET A 253 -5.39 8.56 -7.06
CA MET A 253 -6.81 8.82 -7.24
C MET A 253 -7.34 8.01 -8.42
N ILE A 254 -8.49 7.37 -8.20
CA ILE A 254 -9.34 6.78 -9.23
C ILE A 254 -10.51 7.72 -9.46
N LYS A 255 -10.69 8.15 -10.71
CA LYS A 255 -11.80 9.03 -11.09
C LYS A 255 -12.22 8.82 -12.54
N HIS A 256 -13.43 9.25 -12.86
CA HIS A 256 -13.93 9.30 -14.24
C HIS A 256 -13.04 10.19 -15.14
N LYS A 257 -12.91 9.82 -16.42
CA LYS A 257 -12.21 10.57 -17.46
C LYS A 257 -12.87 11.90 -17.78
#